data_AF-A0A351K242-F1
#
_entry.id   AF-A0A351K242-F1
#
_cell.length_a   1.000
_cell.length_b   1.000
_cell.length_c   1.000
_cell.angle_alpha   90.00
_cell.angle_beta   90.00
_cell.angle_gamma   90.00
#
_symmetry.space_group_name_H-M   'P 1'
#
loop_
_entity.id
_entity.type
_entity.pdbx_description
1 polymer ?
#
loop_
_entity_poly.entity_id
_entity_poly.type
_entity_poly.pdbx_seq_one_letter_code
_entity_poly.pdbx_strand_id
1 'polypeptide(L)'
;MKSKDLYRWADHRATMLWVSLKCLVFLTVGVSIVVAVGDLSSGASTALSIAVAGIGFFLWFAAFGAVMDIATMRNDMDDDLKASAFGANFAKAPFPVYFGLMTLVMLGTPVMLIIMLKS
;
A
#
# COMPACT_ATOMS: atom_id res chain seq x y z
N MET A 1 17.40 -18.86 1.11
CA MET A 1 18.02 -17.98 2.14
C MET A 1 17.90 -18.64 3.50
N LYS A 2 18.81 -18.39 4.44
CA LYS A 2 18.61 -18.87 5.82
C LYS A 2 17.35 -18.21 6.39
N SER A 3 16.52 -18.96 7.11
CA SER A 3 15.27 -18.48 7.73
C SER A 3 15.38 -17.11 8.43
N LYS A 4 16.49 -16.85 9.16
CA LYS A 4 16.73 -15.56 9.83
C LYS A 4 16.85 -14.38 8.87
N ASP A 5 17.49 -14.56 7.72
CA ASP A 5 17.66 -13.49 6.73
C ASP A 5 16.35 -13.25 5.98
N LEU A 6 15.60 -14.32 5.68
CA LEU A 6 14.27 -14.22 5.07
C LEU A 6 13.30 -13.44 5.96
N TYR A 7 13.31 -13.74 7.26
CA TYR A 7 12.51 -13.01 8.24
C TYR A 7 12.82 -11.51 8.24
N ARG A 8 14.11 -11.13 8.24
CA ARG A 8 14.52 -9.72 8.24
C ARG A 8 14.06 -8.98 6.98
N TRP A 9 14.16 -9.63 5.82
CA TRP A 9 13.68 -9.05 4.57
C TRP A 9 12.16 -8.92 4.55
N ALA A 10 11.43 -9.94 5.01
CA ALA A 10 9.97 -9.92 5.13
C ALA A 10 9.50 -8.79 6.05
N ASP A 11 10.11 -8.67 7.23
CA ASP A 11 9.81 -7.63 8.23
C ASP A 11 10.08 -6.23 7.69
N HIS A 12 11.20 -6.05 6.99
CA HIS A 12 11.54 -4.77 6.37
C HIS A 12 10.52 -4.35 5.29
N ARG A 13 10.12 -5.28 4.41
CA ARG A 13 9.11 -5.02 3.38
C ARG A 13 7.71 -4.81 3.96
N ALA A 14 7.34 -5.58 4.98
CA ALA A 14 6.09 -5.38 5.72
C ALA A 14 6.05 -4.00 6.40
N THR A 15 7.18 -3.56 6.96
CA THR A 15 7.31 -2.22 7.55
C THR A 15 7.13 -1.12 6.51
N MET A 16 7.72 -1.26 5.32
CA MET A 16 7.51 -0.30 4.22
C MET A 16 6.02 -0.22 3.82
N LEU A 17 5.35 -1.36 3.68
CA LEU A 17 3.92 -1.40 3.39
C LEU A 17 3.10 -0.71 4.49
N TRP A 18 3.45 -0.95 5.74
CA TRP A 18 2.79 -0.33 6.90
C TRP A 18 2.96 1.19 6.93
N VAL A 19 4.15 1.68 6.57
CA VAL A 19 4.40 3.12 6.42
C VAL A 19 3.53 3.70 5.30
N SER A 20 3.46 3.05 4.14
CA SER A 20 2.60 3.51 3.03
C SER A 20 1.12 3.59 3.44
N LEU A 21 0.63 2.60 4.19
CA LEU A 21 -0.75 2.59 4.70
C LEU A 21 -1.01 3.75 5.67
N LYS A 22 -0.08 4.02 6.60
CA LYS A 22 -0.20 5.19 7.51
C LYS A 22 -0.23 6.51 6.75
N CYS A 23 0.64 6.67 5.76
CA CYS A 23 0.66 7.85 4.91
C CYS A 23 -0.68 8.03 4.17
N LEU A 24 -1.26 6.93 3.65
CA LEU A 24 -2.57 6.98 3.01
C LEU A 24 -3.67 7.40 4.00
N VAL A 25 -3.66 6.87 5.22
CA VAL A 25 -4.61 7.25 6.27
C VAL A 25 -4.49 8.74 6.60
N PHE A 26 -3.27 9.25 6.79
CA PHE A 26 -3.06 10.67 7.06
C PHE A 26 -3.49 11.57 5.89
N LEU A 27 -3.19 11.18 4.64
CA LEU A 27 -3.66 11.87 3.46
C LEU A 27 -5.20 11.91 3.43
N THR A 28 -5.84 10.78 3.71
CA THR A 28 -7.31 10.65 3.74
C THR A 28 -7.91 11.56 4.78
N VAL A 29 -7.46 11.45 6.04
CA VAL A 29 -7.97 12.28 7.15
C VAL A 29 -7.73 13.76 6.89
N GLY A 30 -6.54 14.14 6.41
CA GLY A 30 -6.21 15.54 6.12
C GLY A 30 -7.11 16.14 5.05
N VAL A 31 -7.32 15.41 3.94
CA VAL A 31 -8.21 15.87 2.86
C VAL A 31 -9.67 15.88 3.31
N SER A 32 -10.12 14.88 4.08
CA SER A 32 -11.49 14.85 4.61
C SER A 32 -11.79 16.05 5.50
N ILE A 33 -10.82 16.50 6.32
CA ILE A 33 -10.96 17.72 7.13
C ILE A 33 -11.09 18.95 6.22
N VAL A 34 -10.24 19.06 5.20
CA VAL A 34 -10.29 20.19 4.24
C VAL A 34 -11.63 20.25 3.52
N VAL A 35 -12.14 19.11 3.05
CA VAL A 35 -13.46 18.99 2.41
C VAL A 35 -14.56 19.39 3.39
N ALA A 36 -14.49 18.94 4.65
CA ALA A 36 -15.51 19.25 5.65
C ALA A 36 -15.59 20.74 6.02
N VAL A 37 -14.48 21.49 5.92
CA VAL A 37 -14.46 22.94 6.20
C VAL A 37 -15.04 23.76 5.05
N GLY A 38 -14.95 23.29 3.80
CA GLY A 38 -15.74 23.81 2.67
C GLY A 38 -15.33 25.15 2.06
N ASP A 39 -14.18 25.75 2.44
CA ASP A 39 -13.76 27.09 1.99
C ASP A 39 -12.55 27.08 1.05
N LEU A 40 -12.47 26.09 0.16
CA LEU A 40 -11.33 25.93 -0.75
C LEU A 40 -11.58 26.63 -2.09
N SER A 41 -10.71 27.58 -2.46
CA SER A 41 -10.77 28.20 -3.79
C SER A 41 -10.57 27.16 -4.91
N SER A 42 -11.07 27.43 -6.11
CA SER A 42 -10.96 26.52 -7.27
C SER A 42 -9.51 26.18 -7.62
N GLY A 43 -8.60 27.15 -7.51
CA GLY A 43 -7.17 26.96 -7.68
C GLY A 43 -6.57 26.04 -6.62
N ALA A 44 -6.91 26.27 -5.34
CA ALA A 44 -6.43 25.44 -4.24
C ALA A 44 -6.98 24.00 -4.31
N SER A 45 -8.26 23.81 -4.66
CA SER A 45 -8.85 22.50 -4.93
C SER A 45 -8.11 21.75 -6.03
N THR A 46 -7.72 22.44 -7.11
CA THR A 46 -6.97 21.83 -8.22
C THR A 46 -5.56 21.43 -7.79
N ALA A 47 -4.84 22.32 -7.12
CA ALA A 47 -3.50 22.03 -6.61
C ALA A 47 -3.51 20.84 -5.63
N LEU A 48 -4.48 20.81 -4.71
CA LEU A 48 -4.62 19.71 -3.76
C LEU A 48 -4.99 18.39 -4.46
N SER A 49 -5.84 18.43 -5.49
CA SER A 49 -6.16 17.23 -6.28
C SER A 49 -4.92 16.65 -6.98
N ILE A 50 -4.05 17.49 -7.53
CA ILE A 50 -2.77 17.06 -8.13
C ILE A 50 -1.87 16.43 -7.07
N ALA A 51 -1.76 17.05 -5.89
CA ALA A 51 -0.98 16.50 -4.79
C ALA A 51 -1.51 15.14 -4.33
N VAL A 52 -2.83 15.00 -4.16
CA VAL A 52 -3.49 13.74 -3.80
C VAL A 52 -3.23 12.66 -4.84
N ALA A 53 -3.35 12.99 -6.14
CA ALA A 53 -3.06 12.05 -7.23
C ALA A 53 -1.60 11.57 -7.21
N GLY A 54 -0.65 12.51 -7.14
CA GLY A 54 0.78 12.21 -7.17
C GLY A 54 1.23 11.40 -5.95
N ILE A 55 0.83 11.81 -4.74
CA ILE A 55 1.14 11.10 -3.50
C ILE A 55 0.47 9.73 -3.50
N GLY A 56 -0.81 9.65 -3.88
CA GLY A 56 -1.54 8.39 -3.96
C GLY A 56 -0.89 7.37 -4.89
N PHE A 57 -0.50 7.80 -6.08
CA PHE A 57 0.24 6.96 -7.02
C PHE A 57 1.60 6.50 -6.47
N PHE A 58 2.34 7.40 -5.82
CA PHE A 58 3.63 7.06 -5.23
C PHE A 58 3.49 6.03 -4.10
N LEU A 59 2.47 6.17 -3.24
CA LEU A 59 2.17 5.22 -2.18
C LEU A 59 1.78 3.84 -2.75
N TRP A 60 0.97 3.81 -3.80
CA TRP A 60 0.65 2.59 -4.53
C TRP A 60 1.92 1.93 -5.10
N PHE A 61 2.79 2.69 -5.77
CA PHE A 61 4.02 2.16 -6.34
C PHE A 61 4.95 1.54 -5.28
N ALA A 62 5.13 2.22 -4.15
CA ALA A 62 5.92 1.71 -3.03
C ALA A 62 5.30 0.44 -2.41
N ALA A 63 3.98 0.43 -2.21
CA ALA A 63 3.26 -0.73 -1.70
C ALA A 63 3.32 -1.92 -2.68
N PHE A 64 3.24 -1.66 -3.98
CA PHE A 64 3.37 -2.67 -5.03
C PHE A 64 4.71 -3.40 -4.96
N GLY A 65 5.82 -2.66 -4.90
CA GLY A 65 7.14 -3.26 -4.75
C GLY A 65 7.27 -4.12 -3.49
N ALA A 66 6.76 -3.63 -2.36
CA ALA A 66 6.80 -4.37 -1.09
C ALA A 66 6.02 -5.70 -1.15
N VAL A 67 4.81 -5.70 -1.71
CA VAL A 67 3.99 -6.92 -1.80
C VAL A 67 4.58 -7.89 -2.83
N MET A 68 5.14 -7.41 -3.94
CA MET A 68 5.82 -8.25 -4.94
C MET A 68 7.04 -8.96 -4.37
N ASP A 69 7.83 -8.23 -3.58
CA ASP A 69 8.99 -8.81 -2.90
C ASP A 69 8.56 -9.87 -1.90
N ILE A 70 7.53 -9.61 -1.08
CA ILE A 70 6.96 -10.60 -0.16
C ILE A 70 6.44 -11.82 -0.92
N ALA A 71 5.75 -11.62 -2.05
CA ALA A 71 5.26 -12.72 -2.88
C ALA A 71 6.40 -13.60 -3.41
N THR A 72 7.54 -12.97 -3.74
CA THR A 72 8.72 -13.66 -4.29
C THR A 72 9.47 -14.45 -3.22
N MET A 73 9.43 -14.00 -1.95
CA MET A 73 10.07 -14.71 -0.82
C MET A 73 9.68 -16.17 -0.69
N ARG A 74 8.52 -16.60 -1.22
CA ARG A 74 8.11 -18.01 -1.22
C ARG A 74 9.09 -18.91 -1.98
N ASN A 75 9.77 -18.34 -2.98
CA ASN A 75 10.77 -19.04 -3.78
C ASN A 75 12.13 -19.14 -3.05
N ASP A 76 12.38 -18.21 -2.13
CA ASP A 76 13.66 -18.08 -1.41
C ASP A 76 13.69 -18.81 -0.06
N MET A 77 12.58 -19.45 0.33
CA MET A 77 12.51 -20.28 1.54
C MET A 77 13.45 -21.49 1.43
N ASP A 78 14.15 -21.81 2.52
CA ASP A 78 14.88 -23.07 2.65
C ASP A 78 13.91 -24.27 2.81
N ASP A 79 14.42 -25.49 2.67
CA ASP A 79 13.58 -26.69 2.60
C ASP A 79 12.86 -26.95 3.93
N ASP A 80 13.50 -26.67 5.06
CA ASP A 80 12.91 -26.77 6.40
C ASP A 80 11.73 -25.81 6.55
N LEU A 81 11.89 -24.54 6.14
CA LEU A 81 10.82 -23.55 6.20
C LEU A 81 9.69 -23.87 5.23
N LYS A 82 10.00 -24.37 4.03
CA LYS A 82 8.99 -24.85 3.06
C LYS A 82 8.15 -26.00 3.61
N ALA A 83 8.78 -26.94 4.32
CA ALA A 83 8.11 -28.10 4.91
C ALA A 83 7.25 -27.75 6.14
N SER A 84 7.48 -26.58 6.75
CA SER A 84 6.68 -26.12 7.88
C SER A 84 5.23 -25.79 7.48
N ALA A 85 4.31 -25.82 8.45
CA ALA A 85 2.92 -25.37 8.26
C ALA A 85 2.84 -23.91 7.78
N PHE A 86 3.77 -23.05 8.23
CA PHE A 86 3.86 -21.67 7.75
C PHE A 86 4.20 -21.63 6.25
N GLY A 87 5.28 -22.30 5.83
CA GLY A 87 5.71 -22.31 4.43
C GLY A 87 4.65 -22.90 3.50
N ALA A 88 3.98 -23.97 3.92
CA ALA A 88 2.88 -24.59 3.16
C ALA A 88 1.68 -23.66 2.97
N ASN A 89 1.33 -22.86 3.99
CA ASN A 89 0.26 -21.86 3.88
C ASN A 89 0.71 -20.63 3.08
N PHE A 90 1.94 -20.18 3.28
CA PHE A 90 2.51 -19.04 2.56
C PHE A 90 2.60 -19.29 1.05
N ALA A 91 2.96 -20.51 0.65
CA ALA A 91 2.97 -20.91 -0.76
C ALA A 91 1.59 -20.85 -1.44
N LYS A 92 0.51 -21.08 -0.68
CA LYS A 92 -0.89 -21.05 -1.14
C LYS A 92 -1.51 -19.66 -1.09
N ALA A 93 -0.81 -18.67 -0.54
CA ALA A 93 -1.36 -17.33 -0.37
C ALA A 93 -1.77 -16.71 -1.72
N PRO A 94 -3.00 -16.18 -1.85
CA PRO A 94 -3.50 -15.63 -3.10
C PRO A 94 -2.97 -14.21 -3.33
N PHE A 95 -1.65 -14.07 -3.53
CA PHE A 95 -1.00 -12.78 -3.80
C PHE A 95 -1.67 -11.95 -4.91
N PRO A 96 -2.16 -12.53 -6.03
CA PRO A 96 -2.97 -11.79 -7.02
C PRO A 96 -4.17 -11.06 -6.43
N VAL A 97 -4.88 -11.67 -5.48
CA VAL A 97 -6.02 -11.03 -4.79
C VAL A 97 -5.54 -9.91 -3.88
N TYR A 98 -4.44 -10.12 -3.15
CA TYR A 98 -3.84 -9.08 -2.31
C TYR A 98 -3.35 -7.88 -3.14
N PHE A 99 -2.79 -8.12 -4.33
CA PHE A 99 -2.42 -7.05 -5.27
C PHE A 99 -3.64 -6.27 -5.75
N GLY A 100 -4.73 -6.96 -6.10
CA GLY A 100 -5.97 -6.32 -6.52
C GLY A 100 -6.55 -5.43 -5.42
N LEU A 101 -6.67 -5.96 -4.19
CA LEU A 101 -7.18 -5.21 -3.04
C LEU A 101 -6.28 -4.02 -2.68
N MET A 102 -4.96 -4.23 -2.63
CA MET A 102 -4.01 -3.15 -2.34
C MET A 102 -4.08 -2.05 -3.40
N THR A 103 -4.14 -2.42 -4.68
CA THR A 103 -4.27 -1.46 -5.79
C THR A 103 -5.56 -0.66 -5.69
N LEU A 104 -6.67 -1.35 -5.44
CA LEU A 104 -7.98 -0.73 -5.27
C LEU A 104 -7.97 0.27 -4.12
N VAL A 105 -7.40 -0.08 -2.97
CA VAL A 105 -7.37 0.81 -1.79
C VAL A 105 -6.41 1.98 -2.03
N MET A 106 -5.19 1.71 -2.49
CA MET A 106 -4.13 2.71 -2.63
C MET A 106 -4.40 3.73 -3.76
N LEU A 107 -5.07 3.32 -4.85
CA LEU A 107 -5.44 4.23 -5.94
C LEU A 107 -6.88 4.72 -5.84
N GLY A 108 -7.80 3.85 -5.42
CA GLY A 108 -9.21 4.21 -5.29
C GLY A 108 -9.43 5.29 -4.23
N THR A 109 -8.71 5.24 -3.11
CA THR A 109 -8.83 6.28 -2.07
C THR A 109 -8.45 7.67 -2.60
N PRO A 110 -7.27 7.91 -3.20
CA PRO A 110 -6.94 9.18 -3.86
C PRO A 110 -7.98 9.63 -4.90
N VAL A 111 -8.48 8.73 -5.74
CA VAL A 111 -9.52 9.07 -6.74
C VAL A 111 -10.78 9.58 -6.05
N MET A 112 -11.26 8.88 -5.02
CA MET A 112 -12.45 9.30 -4.27
C MET A 112 -12.23 10.65 -3.58
N LEU A 113 -11.04 10.90 -3.01
CA LEU A 113 -10.69 12.18 -2.42
C LEU A 113 -10.68 13.31 -3.45
N ILE A 114 -10.17 13.06 -4.66
CA ILE A 114 -10.20 14.05 -5.76
C ILE A 114 -11.64 14.35 -6.17
N ILE A 115 -12.51 13.34 -6.26
CA ILE A 115 -13.94 13.54 -6.55
C ILE A 115 -14.57 14.45 -5.49
N MET A 116 -14.29 14.23 -4.21
CA MET A 116 -14.79 15.06 -3.11
C MET A 116 -14.20 16.48 -3.07
N LEU A 117 -12.97 16.67 -3.54
CA LEU A 117 -12.37 18.01 -3.67
C LEU A 117 -12.93 18.81 -4.85
N LYS A 118 -13.62 18.14 -5.77
CA LYS A 118 -14.16 18.70 -7.02
C LYS A 118 -15.70 18.74 -7.04
N SER A 119 -16.36 18.20 -6.02
CA SER A 119 -17.80 18.32 -5.79
C SER A 119 -18.15 19.68 -5.20
#